data_AF-A0A7Y4SX32-F1
#
_entry.id   AF-A0A7Y4SX32-F1
#
_cell.length_a   1.000
_cell.length_b   1.000
_cell.length_c   1.000
_cell.angle_alpha   90.00
_cell.angle_beta   90.00
_cell.angle_gamma   90.00
#
_symmetry.space_group_name_H-M   'P 1'
#
loop_
_entity.id
_entity.type
_entity.pdbx_description
1 polymer ?
#
loop_
_entity_poly.entity_id
_entity_poly.type
_entity_poly.pdbx_seq_one_letter_code
_entity_poly.pdbx_strand_id
1 'polypeptide(L)'
;MNRARRRVGIALIVFGILTIVVSVVVVLEIANGPGAGPRSFAARRGYDQVKIDMQRSFPYGLLAGLAGLGLAMVGSRLAKSAEPSA
;
A
#
# COMPACT_ATOMS: atom_id res chain seq x y z
N MET A 1 5.56 -25.37 17.23
CA MET A 1 5.91 -23.93 17.13
C MET A 1 5.99 -23.41 15.69
N ASN A 2 6.44 -24.22 14.71
CA ASN A 2 6.64 -23.79 13.31
C ASN A 2 5.37 -23.32 12.57
N ARG A 3 4.21 -23.97 12.79
CA ARG A 3 2.95 -23.56 12.13
C ARG A 3 2.50 -22.14 12.51
N ALA A 4 2.67 -21.74 13.77
CA ALA A 4 2.29 -20.41 14.23
C ALA A 4 3.18 -19.32 13.60
N ARG A 5 4.50 -19.52 13.60
CA ARG A 5 5.45 -18.61 12.93
C ARG A 5 5.18 -18.49 11.44
N ARG A 6 4.89 -19.60 10.75
CA ARG A 6 4.52 -19.59 9.34
C ARG A 6 3.24 -18.78 9.08
N ARG A 7 2.21 -18.95 9.91
CA ARG A 7 0.96 -18.15 9.81
C ARG A 7 1.21 -16.67 10.05
N VAL A 8 2.02 -16.31 11.04
CA VAL A 8 2.42 -14.92 11.28
C VAL A 8 3.19 -14.35 10.09
N GLY A 9 4.13 -15.12 9.53
CA GLY A 9 4.88 -14.71 8.33
C GLY A 9 3.96 -14.44 7.14
N ILE A 10 2.99 -15.33 6.87
CA ILE A 10 1.98 -15.13 5.82
C ILE A 10 1.11 -13.91 6.11
N ALA A 11 0.67 -13.72 7.36
CA ALA A 11 -0.14 -12.57 7.76
C ALA A 11 0.61 -11.24 7.53
N LEU A 12 1.91 -11.18 7.84
CA LEU A 12 2.75 -10.01 7.58
C LEU A 12 2.91 -9.73 6.10
N ILE A 13 3.03 -10.77 5.25
CA ILE A 13 3.05 -10.61 3.79
C ILE A 13 1.75 -10.01 3.30
N VAL A 14 0.60 -10.59 3.69
CA VAL A 14 -0.72 -10.10 3.28
C VAL A 14 -0.93 -8.66 3.73
N PHE A 15 -0.59 -8.35 4.99
CA PHE A 15 -0.71 -7.00 5.54
C PHE A 15 0.20 -5.99 4.82
N GLY A 16 1.42 -6.39 4.49
CA GLY A 16 2.35 -5.57 3.70
C GLY A 16 1.81 -5.25 2.31
N ILE A 17 1.28 -6.26 1.61
CA ILE A 17 0.66 -6.10 0.28
C ILE A 17 -0.57 -5.17 0.36
N LEU A 18 -1.46 -5.41 1.33
CA LEU A 18 -2.65 -4.57 1.53
C LEU A 18 -2.28 -3.10 1.77
N THR A 19 -1.24 -2.86 2.58
CA THR A 19 -0.74 -1.50 2.85
C THR A 19 -0.29 -0.81 1.56
N ILE A 20 0.43 -1.52 0.69
CA ILE A 20 0.86 -0.99 -0.61
C ILE A 20 -0.35 -0.68 -1.50
N VAL A 21 -1.30 -1.62 -1.61
CA VAL A 21 -2.51 -1.43 -2.45
C VAL A 21 -3.32 -0.23 -1.99
N VAL A 22 -3.59 -0.13 -0.68
CA VAL A 22 -4.34 1.01 -0.10
C VAL A 22 -3.60 2.32 -0.36
N SER A 23 -2.28 2.35 -0.16
CA SER A 23 -1.47 3.53 -0.44
C SER A 23 -1.61 3.99 -1.90
N VAL A 24 -1.50 3.06 -2.85
CA VAL A 24 -1.65 3.34 -4.28
C VAL A 24 -3.05 3.85 -4.60
N VAL A 25 -4.10 3.22 -4.07
CA VAL A 25 -5.49 3.64 -4.30
C VAL A 25 -5.70 5.08 -3.81
N VAL A 26 -5.24 5.42 -2.60
CA VAL A 26 -5.36 6.77 -2.05
C VAL A 26 -4.64 7.80 -2.93
N VAL A 27 -3.41 7.50 -3.34
CA VAL A 27 -2.65 8.39 -4.24
C VAL A 27 -3.38 8.56 -5.57
N LEU A 28 -3.93 7.49 -6.14
CA LEU A 28 -4.68 7.54 -7.40
C LEU A 28 -6.00 8.32 -7.26
N GLU A 29 -6.71 8.21 -6.14
CA GLU A 29 -7.92 9.01 -5.88
C GLU A 29 -7.60 10.51 -5.71
N ILE A 30 -6.42 10.83 -5.18
CA ILE A 30 -5.94 12.21 -5.12
C ILE A 30 -5.56 12.73 -6.51
N ALA A 31 -4.86 11.91 -7.31
CA ALA A 31 -4.45 12.26 -8.68
C ALA A 31 -5.65 12.47 -9.58
N ASN A 32 -6.51 11.45 -9.57
CA ASN A 32 -7.53 11.28 -10.57
C ASN A 32 -8.86 11.77 -10.07
N GLY A 33 -9.06 12.12 -8.80
CA GLY A 33 -10.36 12.45 -8.18
C GLY A 33 -11.26 11.23 -7.97
N PRO A 34 -12.37 11.35 -7.22
CA PRO A 34 -13.27 10.22 -6.93
C PRO A 34 -14.01 9.76 -8.20
N GLY A 35 -14.04 8.43 -8.41
CA GLY A 35 -14.95 7.71 -9.31
C GLY A 35 -14.75 7.89 -10.83
N ALA A 36 -14.99 6.81 -11.58
CA ALA A 36 -15.05 6.79 -13.05
C ALA A 36 -16.40 7.29 -13.61
N GLY A 37 -16.95 8.36 -13.05
CA GLY A 37 -18.24 8.95 -13.45
C GLY A 37 -18.06 10.24 -14.27
N PRO A 38 -19.06 10.64 -15.08
CA PRO A 38 -19.01 11.89 -15.83
C PRO A 38 -18.87 13.08 -14.89
N ARG A 39 -17.75 13.78 -14.97
CA ARG A 39 -17.46 14.93 -14.11
C ARG A 39 -18.14 16.18 -14.63
N SER A 40 -18.97 16.79 -13.79
CA SER A 40 -19.44 18.15 -14.02
C SER A 40 -18.24 19.11 -14.09
N PHE A 41 -18.38 20.21 -14.82
CA PHE A 41 -17.35 21.25 -14.89
C PHE A 41 -16.96 21.79 -13.50
N ALA A 42 -17.91 21.82 -12.55
CA ALA A 42 -17.68 22.18 -11.16
C ALA A 42 -16.82 21.17 -10.37
N ALA A 43 -16.75 19.91 -10.81
CA ALA A 43 -15.94 18.86 -10.19
C ALA A 43 -14.53 18.73 -10.81
N ARG A 44 -14.16 19.58 -11.77
CA ARG A 44 -12.81 19.60 -12.35
C ARG A 44 -11.86 20.28 -11.38
N ARG A 45 -11.06 19.49 -10.66
CA ARG A 45 -9.92 20.03 -9.88
C ARG A 45 -8.96 20.73 -10.84
N GLY A 46 -8.53 21.93 -10.48
CA GLY A 46 -7.47 22.63 -11.21
C GLY A 46 -6.15 21.90 -11.09
N TYR A 47 -5.28 22.03 -12.09
CA TYR A 47 -3.93 21.44 -12.08
C TYR A 47 -3.17 21.77 -10.79
N ASP A 48 -3.26 23.03 -10.33
CA ASP A 48 -2.57 23.48 -9.11
C ASP A 48 -3.08 22.79 -7.84
N GLN A 49 -4.38 22.48 -7.76
CA GLN A 49 -4.93 21.73 -6.63
C GLN A 49 -4.42 20.30 -6.63
N VAL A 50 -4.48 19.60 -7.77
CA VAL A 50 -3.97 18.23 -7.91
C VAL A 50 -2.47 18.18 -7.58
N LYS A 51 -1.71 19.16 -8.05
CA LYS A 51 -0.27 19.28 -7.78
C LYS A 51 0.01 19.42 -6.29
N ILE A 52 -0.65 20.34 -5.59
CA ILE A 52 -0.47 20.57 -4.15
C ILE A 52 -0.85 19.32 -3.36
N ASP A 53 -1.99 18.71 -3.68
CA ASP A 53 -2.47 17.52 -2.98
C ASP A 53 -1.54 16.32 -3.21
N MET A 54 -0.96 16.19 -4.40
CA MET A 54 0.07 15.19 -4.68
C MET A 54 1.37 15.42 -3.92
N GLN A 55 1.85 16.66 -3.89
CA GLN A 55 3.07 16.99 -3.14
C GLN A 55 2.94 16.71 -1.65
N ARG A 56 1.72 16.86 -1.10
CA ARG A 56 1.43 16.56 0.30
C ARG A 56 1.26 15.07 0.56
N SER A 57 0.59 14.35 -0.34
CA SER A 57 0.23 12.94 -0.11
C SER A 57 1.31 11.94 -0.53
N PHE A 58 2.09 12.25 -1.56
CA PHE A 58 3.09 11.34 -2.12
C PHE A 58 4.15 10.88 -1.09
N PRO A 59 4.74 11.74 -0.23
CA PRO A 59 5.70 11.28 0.77
C PRO A 59 5.12 10.23 1.72
N TYR A 60 3.87 10.41 2.17
CA TYR A 60 3.19 9.43 3.01
C TYR A 60 2.89 8.13 2.26
N GLY A 61 2.46 8.23 1.01
CA GLY A 61 2.20 7.07 0.16
C GLY A 61 3.47 6.24 -0.09
N LEU A 62 4.60 6.92 -0.35
CA LEU A 62 5.91 6.30 -0.50
C LEU A 62 6.35 5.59 0.78
N LEU A 63 6.25 6.26 1.93
CA LEU A 63 6.62 5.67 3.22
C LEU A 63 5.75 4.45 3.55
N ALA A 64 4.44 4.51 3.30
CA ALA A 64 3.53 3.38 3.45
C ALA A 64 3.90 2.21 2.52
N GLY A 65 4.28 2.51 1.27
CA GLY A 65 4.76 1.51 0.31
C GLY A 65 6.04 0.81 0.79
N LEU A 66 7.02 1.58 1.27
CA LEU A 66 8.27 1.05 1.82
C LEU A 66 8.03 0.23 3.09
N ALA A 67 7.14 0.68 3.97
CA ALA A 67 6.74 -0.07 5.17
C ALA A 67 6.06 -1.38 4.81
N GLY A 68 5.15 -1.38 3.83
CA GLY A 68 4.50 -2.58 3.32
C GLY A 68 5.48 -3.58 2.71
N LEU A 69 6.47 -3.10 1.95
CA LEU A 69 7.57 -3.93 1.43
C LEU A 69 8.40 -4.54 2.57
N GLY A 70 8.75 -3.74 3.58
CA GLY A 70 9.46 -4.21 4.78
C GLY A 70 8.71 -5.33 5.50
N LEU A 71 7.40 -5.15 5.72
CA LEU A 71 6.52 -6.15 6.32
C LEU A 71 6.48 -7.44 5.51
N ALA A 72 6.37 -7.34 4.18
CA ALA A 72 6.36 -8.50 3.31
C ALA A 72 7.71 -9.25 3.32
N MET A 73 8.83 -8.54 3.35
CA MET A 73 10.16 -9.15 3.45
C MET A 73 10.36 -9.85 4.80
N VAL A 74 9.99 -9.21 5.91
CA VAL A 74 10.07 -9.81 7.26
C VAL A 74 9.15 -11.03 7.34
N GLY A 75 7.92 -10.93 6.83
CA GLY A 75 6.97 -12.03 6.78
C GLY A 75 7.49 -13.22 5.97
N SER A 76 8.11 -12.96 4.82
CA SER A 76 8.75 -13.99 3.98
C SER A 76 9.90 -14.69 4.69
N ARG A 77 10.78 -13.93 5.36
CA ARG A 77 11.86 -14.51 6.18
C ARG A 77 11.33 -15.37 7.33
N LEU A 78 10.27 -14.92 8.00
CA LEU A 78 9.64 -15.65 9.11
C LEU A 78 8.91 -16.91 8.62
N ALA A 79 8.28 -16.87 7.45
CA ALA A 79 7.64 -18.04 6.86
C ALA A 79 8.65 -19.09 6.42
N LYS A 80 9.76 -18.69 5.77
CA LYS A 80 10.83 -19.59 5.32
C LYS A 80 11.59 -20.22 6.49
N SER A 81 11.92 -19.45 7.52
CA SER A 81 12.61 -19.99 8.72
C SER A 81 11.76 -20.97 9.54
N ALA A 82 10.47 -21.09 9.24
CA ALA A 82 9.57 -22.06 9.85
C ALA A 82 9.42 -23.36 9.05
N GLU A 83 9.97 -23.44 7.83
CA GLU A 83 10.03 -24.68 7.05
C GLU A 83 11.12 -25.57 7.63
N PRO A 84 10.82 -26.83 8.00
CA PRO A 84 11.86 -27.77 8.40
C PRO A 84 12.77 -28.02 7.19
N SER A 85 14.07 -27.77 7.36
CA SER A 85 15.10 -28.20 6.41
C SER A 85 14.92 -29.70 6.19
N ALA A 86 14.60 -30.08 4.95
CA ALA A 86 14.51 -31.46 4.50
C ALA A 86 15.85 -32.19 4.70
#